data_AF-G8TT61-F1
#
_entry.id   AF-G8TT61-F1
#
_cell.length_a   1.000
_cell.length_b   1.000
_cell.length_c   1.000
_cell.angle_alpha   90.00
_cell.angle_beta   90.00
_cell.angle_gamma   90.00
#
_symmetry.space_group_name_H-M   'P 1'
#
loop_
_entity.id
_entity.type
_entity.pdbx_description
1 polymer ?
#
loop_
_entity_poly.entity_id
_entity_poly.type
_entity_poly.pdbx_seq_one_letter_code
_entity_poly.pdbx_strand_id
1 'polypeptide(L)'
;MTEPRLTRYVAIAALLGFLALLNHIFLSNAVGFGYIAIVLAAAMLVTAFFAGRAAKLRGGHPGWFGGLIGAIFGLLEGFDAFFSHLSRRDIRLEFGRALSAQKVALLLHMANSPGAHLMAAFVSILTFGLFALIVGSIGGFYVKKPGTPDPV
;
A
#
# COMPACT_ATOMS: atom_id res chain seq x y z
N MET A 1 -11.15 -7.61 -23.12
CA MET A 1 -9.75 -7.57 -23.61
C MET A 1 -8.99 -6.56 -22.76
N THR A 2 -8.20 -7.04 -21.79
CA THR A 2 -7.33 -6.20 -20.95
C THR A 2 -6.16 -5.73 -21.80
N GLU A 3 -6.18 -4.47 -22.25
CA GLU A 3 -5.14 -3.93 -23.11
C GLU A 3 -3.76 -3.88 -22.42
N PRO A 4 -2.67 -4.13 -23.17
CA PRO A 4 -1.33 -4.37 -22.65
C PRO A 4 -0.66 -3.17 -21.95
N ARG A 5 -1.30 -1.99 -21.87
CA ARG A 5 -0.76 -0.81 -21.17
C ARG A 5 -1.27 -0.68 -19.74
N LEU A 6 -2.52 -1.07 -19.47
CA LEU A 6 -3.08 -1.02 -18.11
C LEU A 6 -2.55 -2.17 -17.26
N THR A 7 -2.34 -3.33 -17.88
CA THR A 7 -1.69 -4.49 -17.24
C THR A 7 -0.26 -4.18 -16.80
N ARG A 8 0.46 -3.29 -17.49
CA ARG A 8 1.81 -2.86 -17.08
C ARG A 8 1.79 -2.13 -15.75
N TYR A 9 0.85 -1.21 -15.52
CA TYR A 9 0.77 -0.50 -14.24
C TYR A 9 0.46 -1.45 -13.09
N VAL A 10 -0.44 -2.41 -13.31
CA VAL A 10 -0.75 -3.47 -12.34
C VAL A 10 0.49 -4.32 -12.05
N ALA A 11 1.24 -4.73 -13.08
CA ALA A 11 2.48 -5.50 -12.90
C ALA A 11 3.57 -4.70 -12.16
N ILE A 12 3.71 -3.40 -12.46
CA ILE A 12 4.64 -2.50 -11.74
C ILE A 12 4.21 -2.37 -10.29
N ALA A 13 2.92 -2.18 -10.00
CA ALA A 13 2.40 -2.10 -8.64
C ALA A 13 2.68 -3.38 -7.85
N ALA A 14 2.45 -4.55 -8.47
CA ALA A 14 2.77 -5.84 -7.88
C ALA A 14 4.27 -5.99 -7.59
N LEU A 15 5.13 -5.58 -8.54
CA LEU A 15 6.58 -5.61 -8.33
C LEU A 15 7.00 -4.67 -7.18
N LEU A 16 6.48 -3.44 -7.14
CA LEU A 16 6.78 -2.48 -6.08
C LEU A 16 6.31 -2.99 -4.71
N GLY A 17 5.12 -3.58 -4.63
CA GLY A 17 4.59 -4.17 -3.40
C GLY A 17 5.42 -5.36 -2.94
N PHE A 18 5.85 -6.22 -3.87
CA PHE A 18 6.76 -7.31 -3.57
C PHE A 18 8.13 -6.82 -3.06
N LEU A 19 8.69 -5.78 -3.68
CA LEU A 19 9.93 -5.17 -3.21
C LEU A 19 9.77 -4.52 -1.83
N ALA A 20 8.61 -3.93 -1.53
CA ALA A 20 8.30 -3.37 -0.22
C ALA A 20 8.23 -4.48 0.85
N LEU A 21 7.58 -5.60 0.53
CA LEU A 21 7.57 -6.79 1.37
C LEU A 21 9.00 -7.30 1.66
N LEU A 22 9.84 -7.43 0.64
CA LEU A 22 11.24 -7.84 0.82
C LEU A 22 12.02 -6.84 1.69
N ASN A 23 11.81 -5.53 1.50
CA ASN A 23 12.43 -4.50 2.33
C ASN A 23 12.05 -4.67 3.81
N HIS A 24 10.79 -4.95 4.12
CA HIS A 24 10.33 -5.24 5.48
C HIS A 24 10.95 -6.51 6.06
N ILE A 25 10.93 -7.61 5.30
CA ILE A 25 11.42 -8.90 5.77
C ILE A 25 12.94 -8.86 6.02
N PHE A 26 13.72 -8.29 5.11
CA PHE A 26 15.18 -8.41 5.13
C PHE A 26 15.91 -7.20 5.70
N LEU A 27 15.33 -6.00 5.59
CA LEU A 27 16.04 -4.75 5.89
C LEU A 27 15.44 -3.98 7.08
N SER A 28 14.42 -4.49 7.77
CA SER A 28 13.76 -3.81 8.90
C SER A 28 14.69 -3.25 9.99
N ASN A 29 15.88 -3.83 10.18
CA ASN A 29 16.87 -3.37 11.16
C ASN A 29 17.99 -2.49 10.58
N ALA A 30 17.96 -2.20 9.28
CA ALA A 30 18.99 -1.42 8.61
C ALA A 30 18.67 0.09 8.63
N VAL A 31 19.70 0.93 8.76
CA VAL A 31 19.60 2.41 8.78
C VAL A 31 18.93 2.98 7.50
N GLY A 32 18.92 2.21 6.39
CA GLY A 32 18.29 2.58 5.13
C GLY A 32 16.82 2.18 4.96
N PHE A 33 16.27 1.37 5.87
CA PHE A 33 14.95 0.75 5.75
C PHE A 33 13.83 1.75 5.45
N GLY A 34 13.72 2.80 6.27
CA GLY A 34 12.66 3.80 6.17
C GLY A 34 12.76 4.60 4.87
N TYR A 35 13.98 4.91 4.41
CA TYR A 35 14.18 5.63 3.15
C TYR A 35 13.72 4.81 1.93
N ILE A 36 14.04 3.51 1.89
CA ILE A 36 13.62 2.63 0.80
C ILE A 36 12.09 2.49 0.80
N ALA A 37 11.47 2.32 1.97
CA ALA A 37 10.01 2.23 2.09
C ALA A 37 9.31 3.49 1.54
N ILE A 38 9.81 4.68 1.89
CA ILE A 38 9.28 5.96 1.37
C ILE A 38 9.41 6.04 -0.16
N VAL A 39 10.57 5.66 -0.70
CA VAL A 39 10.80 5.68 -2.17
C VAL A 39 9.85 4.73 -2.89
N LEU A 40 9.63 3.52 -2.37
CA LEU A 40 8.71 2.55 -2.95
C LEU A 40 7.25 3.04 -2.90
N ALA A 41 6.83 3.61 -1.77
CA ALA A 41 5.50 4.20 -1.65
C ALA A 41 5.31 5.37 -2.62
N ALA A 42 6.30 6.26 -2.76
CA ALA A 42 6.25 7.36 -3.72
C ALA A 42 6.18 6.86 -5.17
N ALA A 43 6.99 5.85 -5.53
CA ALA A 43 6.97 5.23 -6.85
C ALA A 43 5.59 4.59 -7.16
N MET A 44 4.95 4.00 -6.15
CA MET A 44 3.58 3.48 -6.28
C MET A 44 2.58 4.62 -6.55
N LEU A 45 2.65 5.74 -5.84
CA LEU A 45 1.75 6.87 -6.08
C LEU A 45 1.95 7.47 -7.48
N VAL A 46 3.19 7.57 -7.96
CA VAL A 46 3.50 7.98 -9.35
C VAL A 46 2.87 7.00 -10.35
N THR A 47 2.98 5.70 -10.09
CA THR A 47 2.34 4.65 -10.90
C THR A 47 0.81 4.82 -10.92
N ALA A 48 0.19 5.07 -9.77
CA ALA A 48 -1.26 5.31 -9.65
C ALA A 48 -1.70 6.56 -10.42
N PHE A 49 -0.93 7.65 -10.38
CA PHE A 49 -1.18 8.86 -11.15
C PHE A 49 -1.22 8.57 -12.66
N PHE A 50 -0.19 7.90 -13.19
CA PHE A 50 -0.12 7.57 -14.61
C PHE A 50 -1.17 6.53 -15.04
N ALA A 51 -1.50 5.58 -14.16
CA ALA A 51 -2.59 4.63 -14.38
C ALA A 51 -3.95 5.35 -14.49
N GLY A 52 -4.22 6.30 -13.59
CA GLY A 52 -5.44 7.12 -13.64
C GLY A 52 -5.53 7.96 -14.92
N ARG A 53 -4.42 8.60 -15.32
CA ARG A 53 -4.32 9.30 -16.60
C ARG A 53 -4.63 8.39 -17.78
N ALA A 54 -4.00 7.21 -17.84
CA ALA A 54 -4.21 6.23 -18.89
C ALA A 54 -5.64 5.70 -18.93
N ALA A 55 -6.27 5.49 -17.77
CA ALA A 55 -7.66 5.08 -17.66
C ALA A 55 -8.61 6.14 -18.25
N LYS A 56 -8.44 7.43 -17.91
CA LYS A 56 -9.26 8.51 -18.49
C LYS A 56 -9.14 8.58 -20.01
N LEU A 57 -7.92 8.50 -20.53
CA LEU A 57 -7.65 8.51 -21.97
C LEU A 57 -8.31 7.35 -22.71
N ARG A 58 -8.75 6.31 -22.00
CA ARG A 58 -9.44 5.14 -22.54
C ARG A 58 -10.91 5.08 -22.17
N GLY A 59 -11.43 6.15 -21.55
CA GLY A 59 -12.81 6.24 -21.10
C GLY A 59 -13.15 5.44 -19.84
N GLY A 60 -12.16 4.90 -19.13
CA GLY A 60 -12.34 4.26 -17.82
C GLY A 60 -12.36 5.27 -16.66
N HIS A 61 -12.57 4.75 -15.44
CA HIS A 61 -12.65 5.55 -14.21
C HIS A 61 -11.25 5.73 -13.55
N PRO A 62 -10.65 6.93 -13.56
CA PRO A 62 -9.26 7.14 -13.15
C PRO A 62 -8.99 6.77 -11.69
N GLY A 63 -9.88 7.18 -10.80
CA GLY A 63 -9.76 6.87 -9.37
C GLY A 63 -9.85 5.38 -9.06
N TRP A 64 -10.69 4.62 -9.78
CA TRP A 64 -10.80 3.18 -9.54
C TRP A 64 -9.54 2.45 -10.00
N PHE A 65 -8.96 2.88 -11.12
CA PHE A 65 -7.70 2.33 -11.58
C PHE A 65 -6.56 2.67 -10.63
N GLY A 66 -6.47 3.92 -10.16
CA GLY A 66 -5.51 4.30 -9.12
C GLY A 66 -5.70 3.50 -7.83
N GLY A 67 -6.94 3.35 -7.37
CA GLY A 67 -7.25 2.57 -6.16
C GLY A 67 -6.86 1.11 -6.28
N LEU A 68 -7.06 0.48 -7.44
CA LEU A 68 -6.61 -0.89 -7.70
C LEU A 68 -5.08 -1.02 -7.59
N ILE A 69 -4.33 -0.05 -8.13
CA ILE A 69 -2.86 -0.01 -8.03
C ILE A 69 -2.42 0.04 -6.56
N GLY A 70 -3.02 0.93 -5.77
CA GLY A 70 -2.72 1.03 -4.34
C GLY A 70 -3.12 -0.22 -3.55
N ALA A 71 -4.28 -0.80 -3.84
CA ALA A 71 -4.77 -2.00 -3.17
C ALA A 71 -3.86 -3.22 -3.42
N ILE A 72 -3.34 -3.38 -4.65
CA ILE A 72 -2.39 -4.46 -4.99
C ILE A 72 -1.06 -4.25 -4.27
N PHE A 73 -0.57 -3.01 -4.24
CA PHE A 73 0.64 -2.68 -3.48
C PHE A 73 0.47 -2.97 -1.99
N GLY A 74 -0.60 -2.46 -1.37
CA GLY A 74 -0.90 -2.63 0.05
C GLY A 74 -1.20 -4.08 0.43
N LEU A 75 -1.79 -4.86 -0.48
CA LEU A 75 -1.95 -6.30 -0.27
C LEU A 75 -0.59 -6.96 -0.07
N LEU A 76 0.35 -6.73 -0.99
CA LEU A 76 1.66 -7.37 -0.96
C LEU A 76 2.55 -6.84 0.16
N GLU A 77 2.53 -5.53 0.41
CA GLU A 77 3.26 -4.93 1.51
C GLU A 77 2.73 -5.43 2.86
N GLY A 78 1.40 -5.45 3.06
CA GLY A 78 0.76 -5.92 4.28
C GLY A 78 0.84 -7.43 4.55
N PHE A 79 1.43 -8.22 3.64
CA PHE A 79 1.79 -9.60 3.94
C PHE A 79 2.91 -9.69 4.99
N ASP A 80 3.69 -8.62 5.19
CA ASP A 80 4.74 -8.56 6.21
C ASP A 80 4.21 -8.82 7.64
N ALA A 81 2.96 -8.45 7.89
CA ALA A 81 2.27 -8.67 9.16
C ALA A 81 2.20 -10.15 9.54
N PHE A 82 2.25 -11.08 8.58
CA PHE A 82 2.27 -12.52 8.86
C PHE A 82 3.66 -13.04 9.24
N PHE A 83 4.72 -12.30 8.92
CA PHE A 83 6.11 -12.66 9.23
C PHE A 83 6.62 -11.93 10.48
N SER A 84 6.00 -10.81 10.84
CA SER A 84 6.38 -9.98 11.96
C SER A 84 5.67 -10.44 13.25
N HIS A 85 6.45 -10.77 14.28
CA HIS A 85 5.90 -11.11 15.59
C HIS A 85 6.35 -10.09 16.63
N LEU A 86 5.39 -9.51 17.35
CA LEU A 86 5.67 -8.61 18.45
C LEU A 86 6.23 -9.40 19.63
N SER A 87 7.36 -8.94 20.16
CA SER A 87 7.98 -9.51 21.35
C SER A 87 7.57 -8.76 22.62
N ARG A 88 7.78 -9.38 23.78
CA ARG A 88 7.63 -8.72 25.09
C ARG A 88 8.46 -7.45 25.21
N ARG A 89 9.61 -7.41 24.51
CA ARG A 89 10.51 -6.26 24.51
C ARG A 89 9.87 -5.08 23.78
N ASP A 90 9.22 -5.32 22.65
CA ASP A 90 8.60 -4.27 21.83
C ASP A 90 7.45 -3.59 22.56
N ILE A 91 6.56 -4.38 23.19
CA ILE A 91 5.48 -3.83 24.03
C ILE A 91 6.03 -3.02 25.21
N ARG A 92 7.15 -3.47 25.83
CA ARG A 92 7.76 -2.74 26.96
C ARG A 92 8.49 -1.48 26.53
N LEU A 93 9.00 -1.43 25.30
CA LEU A 93 9.59 -0.23 24.73
C LEU A 93 8.52 0.82 24.44
N GLU A 94 7.36 0.39 23.95
CA GLU A 94 6.27 1.30 23.54
C GLU A 94 5.39 1.77 24.71
N PHE A 95 5.08 0.88 25.66
CA PHE A 95 4.20 1.18 26.80
C PHE A 95 4.93 1.29 28.16
N GLY A 96 6.25 1.13 28.18
CA GLY A 96 7.06 1.19 29.41
C GLY A 96 6.80 0.05 30.40
N ARG A 97 7.22 0.25 31.67
CA ARG A 97 6.97 -0.70 32.78
C ARG A 97 5.54 -0.62 33.36
N ALA A 98 4.65 0.17 32.77
CA ALA A 98 3.33 0.48 33.34
C ALA A 98 2.33 -0.69 33.25
N LEU A 99 2.59 -1.70 32.43
CA LEU A 99 1.70 -2.84 32.23
C LEU A 99 2.08 -4.03 33.11
N SER A 100 1.09 -4.63 33.77
CA SER A 100 1.26 -5.90 34.49
C SER A 100 1.64 -7.03 33.53
N ALA A 101 2.34 -8.05 34.01
CA ALA A 101 2.78 -9.19 33.20
C ALA A 101 1.60 -9.90 32.49
N GLN A 102 0.44 -9.98 33.15
CA GLN A 102 -0.79 -10.52 32.56
C GLN A 102 -1.31 -9.67 31.41
N LYS A 103 -1.32 -8.34 31.54
CA LYS A 103 -1.73 -7.44 30.46
C LYS A 103 -0.79 -7.52 29.26
N VAL A 104 0.53 -7.60 29.51
CA VAL A 104 1.52 -7.78 28.44
C VAL A 104 1.31 -9.12 27.72
N ALA A 105 1.03 -10.21 28.44
CA ALA A 105 0.77 -11.51 27.83
C ALA A 105 -0.51 -11.50 26.98
N LEU A 106 -1.59 -10.86 27.46
CA LEU A 106 -2.83 -10.71 26.71
C LEU A 106 -2.62 -9.89 25.43
N LEU A 107 -1.94 -8.74 25.53
CA LEU A 107 -1.65 -7.90 24.37
C LEU A 107 -0.80 -8.63 23.32
N LEU A 108 0.22 -9.38 23.75
CA LEU A 108 1.01 -10.19 22.82
C LEU A 108 0.18 -11.24 22.12
N HIS A 109 -0.71 -11.91 22.86
CA HIS A 109 -1.56 -12.94 22.27
C HIS A 109 -2.54 -12.35 21.25
N MET A 110 -3.14 -11.20 21.58
CA MET A 110 -4.05 -10.50 20.66
C MET A 110 -3.30 -9.96 19.44
N ALA A 111 -2.16 -9.31 19.64
CA ALA A 111 -1.40 -8.67 18.57
C ALA A 111 -0.76 -9.68 17.60
N ASN A 112 -0.35 -10.85 18.08
CA ASN A 112 0.18 -11.94 17.24
C ASN A 112 -0.91 -12.94 16.79
N SER A 113 -2.20 -12.62 16.97
CA SER A 113 -3.28 -13.49 16.54
C SER A 113 -3.47 -13.43 15.01
N PRO A 114 -3.96 -14.51 14.37
CA PRO A 114 -4.28 -14.48 12.94
C PRO A 114 -5.26 -13.35 12.56
N GLY A 115 -6.21 -13.04 13.46
CA GLY A 115 -7.15 -11.94 13.26
C GLY A 115 -6.48 -10.56 13.25
N ALA A 116 -5.49 -10.34 14.11
CA ALA A 116 -4.73 -9.09 14.12
C ALA A 116 -3.86 -8.94 12.85
N HIS A 117 -3.20 -10.01 12.40
CA HIS A 117 -2.42 -9.98 11.15
C HIS A 117 -3.32 -9.73 9.93
N LEU A 118 -4.49 -10.37 9.86
CA LEU A 118 -5.48 -10.11 8.82
C LEU A 118 -5.99 -8.68 8.84
N MET A 119 -6.26 -8.13 10.03
CA MET A 119 -6.70 -6.74 10.16
C MET A 119 -5.60 -5.77 9.72
N ALA A 120 -4.34 -6.01 10.10
CA ALA A 120 -3.21 -5.20 9.65
C ALA A 120 -3.06 -5.22 8.12
N ALA A 121 -3.12 -6.40 7.50
CA ALA A 121 -3.09 -6.53 6.05
C ALA A 121 -4.27 -5.79 5.38
N PHE A 122 -5.48 -5.91 5.93
CA PHE A 122 -6.65 -5.22 5.41
C PHE A 122 -6.55 -3.70 5.53
N VAL A 123 -6.03 -3.19 6.65
CA VAL A 123 -5.75 -1.76 6.84
C VAL A 123 -4.71 -1.26 5.84
N SER A 124 -3.67 -2.05 5.54
CA SER A 124 -2.70 -1.68 4.50
C SER A 124 -3.35 -1.55 3.12
N ILE A 125 -4.14 -2.56 2.70
CA ILE A 125 -4.90 -2.54 1.44
C ILE A 125 -5.77 -1.28 1.34
N LEU A 126 -6.53 -0.97 2.39
CA LEU A 126 -7.40 0.19 2.42
C LEU A 126 -6.63 1.51 2.39
N THR A 127 -5.58 1.63 3.20
CA THR A 127 -4.75 2.84 3.28
C THR A 127 -4.18 3.18 1.91
N PHE A 128 -3.44 2.25 1.31
CA PHE A 128 -2.81 2.48 0.02
C PHE A 128 -3.84 2.58 -1.11
N GLY A 129 -4.92 1.79 -1.07
CA GLY A 129 -6.02 1.88 -2.03
C GLY A 129 -6.69 3.26 -2.04
N LEU A 130 -6.96 3.84 -0.86
CA LEU A 130 -7.58 5.16 -0.75
C LEU A 130 -6.63 6.28 -1.21
N PHE A 131 -5.37 6.26 -0.80
CA PHE A 131 -4.39 7.25 -1.26
C PHE A 131 -4.20 7.19 -2.78
N ALA A 132 -4.04 5.98 -3.32
CA ALA A 132 -3.86 5.80 -4.76
C ALA A 132 -5.13 6.12 -5.56
N LEU A 133 -6.32 5.95 -4.98
CA LEU A 133 -7.58 6.40 -5.59
C LEU A 133 -7.61 7.91 -5.76
N ILE A 134 -7.21 8.66 -4.73
CA ILE A 134 -7.11 10.12 -4.80
C ILE A 134 -6.10 10.51 -5.87
N VAL A 135 -4.90 9.94 -5.82
CA VAL A 135 -3.81 10.27 -6.75
C VAL A 135 -4.16 9.89 -8.21
N GLY A 136 -4.79 8.73 -8.43
CA GLY A 136 -5.28 8.33 -9.74
C GLY A 136 -6.40 9.23 -10.27
N SER A 137 -7.28 9.71 -9.38
CA SER A 137 -8.31 10.71 -9.73
C SER A 137 -7.67 12.02 -10.19
N ILE A 138 -6.64 12.49 -9.47
CA ILE A 138 -5.83 13.66 -9.85
C ILE A 138 -5.18 13.42 -11.22
N GLY A 139 -4.53 12.28 -11.44
CA GLY A 139 -3.92 11.95 -12.74
C GLY A 139 -4.89 11.94 -13.91
N GLY A 140 -6.13 11.52 -13.67
CA GLY A 140 -7.22 11.64 -14.64
C GLY A 140 -7.65 13.09 -14.87
N PHE A 141 -7.72 13.92 -13.83
CA PHE A 141 -8.14 15.32 -13.94
C PHE A 141 -7.28 16.12 -14.93
N TYR A 142 -5.96 15.88 -14.95
CA TYR A 142 -4.99 16.56 -15.83
C TYR A 142 -5.11 16.25 -17.33
N VAL A 143 -6.02 15.38 -17.75
CA VAL A 143 -6.22 15.05 -19.18
C VAL A 143 -7.68 15.17 -19.59
N LYS A 144 -7.92 15.70 -20.79
CA LYS A 144 -9.23 15.64 -21.45
C LYS A 144 -9.47 14.24 -21.99
N LYS A 145 -10.72 13.80 -21.94
CA LYS A 145 -11.12 12.52 -22.55
C LYS A 145 -11.06 12.68 -24.08
N PRO A 146 -10.57 11.68 -24.84
CA PRO A 146 -10.54 11.79 -26.30
C PRO A 146 -11.94 12.01 -26.87
N GLY A 147 -12.09 12.94 -27.80
CA GLY A 147 -13.37 13.28 -28.43
C GLY A 147 -14.24 14.27 -27.65
N THR A 148 -13.76 14.83 -26.53
CA THR A 148 -14.46 15.94 -25.86
C THR A 148 -14.04 17.25 -26.53
N PRO A 149 -14.97 18.04 -27.10
CA PRO A 149 -14.64 19.34 -27.67
C PRO A 149 -14.09 20.28 -26.59
N ASP A 150 -13.19 21.18 -26.98
CA ASP A 150 -12.71 22.22 -26.08
C ASP A 150 -13.89 23.11 -25.66
N PRO A 151 -14.00 23.45 -24.35
CA PRO A 151 -15.01 24.39 -23.92
C PRO A 151 -14.71 25.74 -24.60
N VAL A 152 -15.73 26.27 -25.28
CA VAL A 152 -15.76 27.60 -25.90
C VAL A 152 -15.68 28.67 -24.82
#